data_AF-C1LGH0-F1
#
_entry.id   AF-C1LGH0-F1
#
_cell.length_a   1.000
_cell.length_b   1.000
_cell.length_c   1.000
_cell.angle_alpha   90.00
_cell.angle_beta   90.00
_cell.angle_gamma   90.00
#
_symmetry.space_group_name_H-M   'P 1'
#
loop_
_entity.id
_entity.type
_entity.pdbx_description
1 polymer ?
#
loop_
_entity_poly.entity_id
_entity_poly.type
_entity_poly.pdbx_seq_one_letter_code
_entity_poly.pdbx_strand_id
1 'polypeptide(L)'
;MYLTFLILKRKYTYHHIKLPLSMIFAIFDKQLISNSIVHVKDVRCTLTDMNIFHKLSSVTNKCGRIKKRVDEVFERILISDKLRECLLIEDSDCYLTFTEKEREEFLFRLFKHICIGGEICQQEDDIKPYIDITRKIYHDLIWMIKITWCFLQTKNI
;
A
#
# COMPACT_ATOMS: atom_id res chain seq x y z
N MET A 1 21.40 18.44 6.01
CA MET A 1 20.03 18.13 6.45
C MET A 1 19.81 16.60 6.42
N TYR A 2 20.63 15.85 7.16
CA TYR A 2 20.75 14.38 7.11
C TYR A 2 20.27 13.68 8.39
N LEU A 3 19.60 14.40 9.31
CA LEU A 3 19.51 13.97 10.70
C LEU A 3 18.36 13.01 11.04
N THR A 4 17.43 12.73 10.14
CA THR A 4 16.33 11.77 10.38
C THR A 4 16.66 10.34 9.92
N PHE A 5 17.71 10.12 9.12
CA PHE A 5 18.11 8.78 8.64
C PHE A 5 18.90 7.95 9.67
N LEU A 6 19.37 8.56 10.76
CA LEU A 6 20.27 7.92 11.72
C LEU A 6 19.59 7.12 12.84
N ILE A 7 18.27 7.28 13.06
CA ILE A 7 17.56 6.53 14.11
C ILE A 7 17.21 5.10 13.65
N LEU A 8 17.11 4.83 12.34
CA LEU A 8 16.70 3.53 11.81
C LEU A 8 17.83 2.51 11.61
N LYS A 9 19.11 2.90 11.78
CA LYS A 9 20.24 1.96 11.61
C LYS A 9 20.75 1.28 12.87
N ARG A 10 20.20 1.55 14.06
CA ARG A 10 20.65 0.85 15.29
C ARG A 10 19.63 -0.17 15.79
N LYS A 11 19.94 -1.42 15.42
CA LYS A 11 19.61 -2.68 16.11
C LYS A 11 18.15 -3.15 16.06
N TYR A 12 17.71 -3.74 14.95
CA TYR A 12 16.78 -4.87 15.04
C TYR A 12 17.12 -5.93 13.97
N THR A 13 17.53 -7.09 14.47
CA THR A 13 17.70 -8.34 13.73
C THR A 13 16.34 -8.84 13.26
N TYR A 14 16.16 -8.88 11.94
CA TYR A 14 14.98 -9.35 11.22
C TYR A 14 14.78 -10.85 11.40
N HIS A 15 13.98 -11.27 12.38
CA HIS A 15 13.78 -12.70 12.63
C HIS A 15 12.44 -13.31 12.21
N HIS A 16 11.41 -12.56 11.79
CA HIS A 16 10.15 -13.18 11.33
C HIS A 16 9.53 -12.63 10.04
N ILE A 17 10.27 -11.80 9.29
CA ILE A 17 9.85 -11.34 7.96
C ILE A 17 11.07 -11.38 7.04
N LYS A 18 11.13 -12.38 6.15
CA LYS A 18 12.08 -12.41 5.01
C LYS A 18 11.60 -11.49 3.88
N LEU A 19 11.24 -10.25 4.20
CA LEU A 19 11.16 -9.21 3.18
C LEU A 19 12.34 -8.28 3.50
N PRO A 20 13.37 -8.24 2.66
CA PRO A 20 14.53 -7.40 2.93
C PRO A 20 14.06 -5.95 3.04
N LEU A 21 14.70 -5.16 3.92
CA LEU A 21 14.49 -3.71 4.03
C LEU A 21 14.42 -3.03 2.65
N SER A 22 15.22 -3.50 1.69
CA SER A 22 15.22 -3.03 0.31
C SER A 22 13.86 -3.14 -0.39
N MET A 23 13.01 -4.10 0.00
CA MET A 23 11.66 -4.28 -0.54
C MET A 23 10.66 -3.31 0.09
N ILE A 24 10.82 -2.96 1.37
CA ILE A 24 10.08 -1.86 2.00
C ILE A 24 10.50 -0.53 1.36
N PHE A 25 11.82 -0.32 1.16
CA PHE A 25 12.33 0.81 0.38
C PHE A 25 11.73 0.82 -1.03
N ALA A 26 11.64 -0.31 -1.75
CA ALA A 26 11.00 -0.38 -3.07
C ALA A 26 9.48 -0.09 -3.07
N ILE A 27 8.76 -0.38 -1.98
CA ILE A 27 7.34 -0.01 -1.77
C ILE A 27 7.18 1.50 -1.53
N PHE A 28 8.24 2.22 -1.17
CA PHE A 28 8.20 3.68 -0.98
C PHE A 28 9.06 4.46 -1.99
N ASP A 29 9.95 3.80 -2.73
CA ASP A 29 10.83 4.34 -3.77
C ASP A 29 10.11 4.38 -5.14
N LYS A 30 8.94 5.00 -5.16
CA LYS A 30 8.51 5.74 -6.36
C LYS A 30 8.46 7.22 -6.03
N GLN A 31 9.66 7.79 -5.93
CA GLN A 31 9.91 9.11 -6.48
C GLN A 31 11.30 9.13 -7.10
N LEU A 32 11.33 9.09 -8.43
CA LEU A 32 12.32 9.85 -9.18
C LEU A 32 12.34 11.26 -8.57
N ILE A 33 13.35 11.58 -7.77
CA ILE A 33 13.60 12.93 -7.28
C ILE A 33 14.15 13.72 -8.47
N SER A 34 13.24 14.08 -9.38
CA SER A 34 13.44 15.12 -10.38
C SER A 34 12.89 16.41 -9.78
N ASN A 35 13.68 17.10 -8.94
CA ASN A 35 13.44 18.47 -8.45
C ASN A 35 11.96 18.84 -8.17
N SER A 36 11.18 17.90 -7.63
CA SER A 36 9.75 18.07 -7.43
C SER A 36 9.51 18.48 -5.98
N ILE A 37 8.75 19.56 -5.79
CA ILE A 37 8.29 20.01 -4.47
C ILE A 37 7.56 18.83 -3.81
N VAL A 38 8.08 18.34 -2.70
CA VAL A 38 7.44 17.26 -1.93
C VAL A 38 6.32 17.87 -1.11
N HIS A 39 5.08 17.61 -1.51
CA HIS A 39 3.89 18.03 -0.76
C HIS A 39 3.60 17.03 0.35
N VAL A 40 3.71 17.48 1.60
CA VAL A 40 3.27 16.71 2.77
C VAL A 40 1.77 16.96 2.94
N LYS A 41 0.96 15.91 2.81
CA LYS A 41 -0.49 15.95 3.06
C LYS A 41 -0.82 14.97 4.18
N ASP A 42 -1.59 15.43 5.16
CA ASP A 42 -2.16 14.56 6.17
C ASP A 42 -3.07 13.52 5.52
N VAL A 43 -2.93 12.27 5.96
CA VAL A 43 -3.65 11.13 5.41
C VAL A 43 -4.69 10.69 6.43
N ARG A 44 -5.89 10.38 5.97
CA ARG A 44 -6.93 9.84 6.85
C ARG A 44 -6.50 8.43 7.28
N CYS A 45 -6.58 8.14 8.58
CA CYS A 45 -6.17 6.86 9.17
C CYS A 45 -7.25 6.36 10.13
N THR A 46 -8.49 6.27 9.66
CA THR A 46 -9.63 5.86 10.51
C THR A 46 -9.96 4.37 10.37
N LEU A 47 -9.63 3.77 9.22
CA LEU A 47 -9.84 2.34 9.00
C LEU A 47 -8.75 1.53 9.70
N THR A 48 -9.17 0.68 10.64
CA THR A 48 -8.29 -0.21 11.42
C THR A 48 -8.43 -1.68 11.06
N ASP A 49 -9.51 -2.03 10.37
CA ASP A 49 -9.79 -3.39 9.92
C ASP A 49 -9.72 -3.51 8.39
N MET A 50 -9.69 -4.75 7.91
CA MET A 50 -9.55 -5.06 6.49
C MET A 50 -10.90 -5.14 5.76
N ASN A 51 -12.02 -4.74 6.39
CA ASN A 51 -13.36 -4.97 5.83
C ASN A 51 -13.64 -4.11 4.60
N ILE A 52 -12.91 -3.00 4.42
CA ILE A 52 -12.97 -2.20 3.20
C ILE A 52 -12.76 -3.06 1.93
N PHE A 53 -11.95 -4.12 2.02
CA PHE A 53 -11.64 -4.98 0.88
C PHE A 53 -12.76 -5.97 0.51
N HIS A 54 -13.83 -6.12 1.31
CA HIS A 54 -15.00 -6.90 0.91
C HIS A 54 -15.71 -6.32 -0.33
N LYS A 55 -15.56 -5.02 -0.56
CA LYS A 55 -16.08 -4.33 -1.75
C LYS A 55 -15.43 -4.81 -3.05
N LEU A 56 -14.25 -5.46 -2.98
CA LEU A 56 -13.56 -6.03 -4.14
C LEU A 56 -14.25 -7.29 -4.70
N SER A 57 -15.34 -7.75 -4.09
CA SER A 57 -16.21 -8.77 -4.66
C SER A 57 -16.77 -8.39 -6.03
N SER A 58 -16.87 -7.09 -6.36
CA SER A 58 -17.26 -6.61 -7.70
C SER A 58 -16.21 -6.91 -8.77
N VAL A 59 -14.92 -6.84 -8.41
CA VAL A 59 -13.77 -7.01 -9.33
C VAL A 59 -13.16 -8.41 -9.29
N THR A 60 -13.60 -9.26 -8.37
CA THR A 60 -13.17 -10.66 -8.21
C THR A 60 -14.30 -11.63 -8.53
N ASN A 61 -13.95 -12.89 -8.80
CA ASN A 61 -14.92 -13.98 -8.88
C ASN A 61 -15.16 -14.60 -7.48
N LYS A 62 -16.09 -15.55 -7.39
CA LYS A 62 -16.45 -16.24 -6.13
C LYS A 62 -15.27 -16.96 -5.47
N CYS A 63 -14.21 -17.27 -6.22
CA CYS A 63 -13.01 -17.93 -5.73
C CYS A 63 -11.89 -16.95 -5.34
N GLY A 64 -12.10 -15.64 -5.51
CA GLY A 64 -11.10 -14.62 -5.22
C GLY A 64 -10.12 -14.32 -6.37
N ARG A 65 -10.32 -14.89 -7.56
CA ARG A 65 -9.53 -14.53 -8.75
C ARG A 65 -9.99 -13.20 -9.29
N ILE A 66 -9.04 -12.37 -9.68
CA ILE A 66 -9.28 -11.05 -10.24
C ILE A 66 -9.79 -11.20 -11.68
N LYS A 67 -10.87 -10.50 -12.01
CA LYS A 67 -11.44 -10.52 -13.37
C LYS A 67 -10.47 -9.85 -14.33
N LYS A 68 -10.14 -10.52 -15.44
CA LYS A 68 -9.32 -9.96 -16.51
C LYS A 68 -10.13 -8.97 -17.36
N ARG A 69 -9.43 -8.09 -18.06
CA ARG A 69 -9.98 -7.14 -19.04
C ARG A 69 -9.05 -7.06 -20.25
N VAL A 70 -9.45 -6.29 -21.25
CA VAL A 70 -8.58 -5.97 -22.39
C VAL A 70 -7.41 -5.11 -21.91
N ASP A 71 -6.22 -5.45 -22.38
CA ASP A 71 -4.99 -4.76 -22.04
C ASP A 71 -5.02 -3.31 -22.53
N GLU A 72 -4.75 -2.39 -21.61
CA GLU A 72 -4.66 -0.96 -21.88
C GLU A 72 -3.46 -0.39 -21.13
N VAL A 73 -2.75 0.55 -21.74
CA VAL A 73 -1.63 1.23 -21.10
C VAL A 73 -2.09 2.60 -20.62
N PHE A 74 -2.03 2.82 -19.31
CA PHE A 74 -2.37 4.08 -18.67
C PHE A 74 -1.17 4.55 -17.83
N GLU A 75 -0.67 5.76 -18.06
CA GLU A 75 0.48 6.33 -17.32
C GLU A 75 1.70 5.38 -17.22
N ARG A 76 2.01 4.66 -18.32
CA ARG A 76 3.08 3.65 -18.40
C ARG A 76 2.84 2.37 -17.58
N ILE A 77 1.64 2.18 -17.02
CA ILE A 77 1.21 0.98 -16.32
C ILE A 77 0.32 0.17 -17.27
N LEU A 78 0.61 -1.13 -17.39
CA LEU A 78 -0.26 -2.07 -18.11
C LEU A 78 -1.44 -2.48 -17.21
N ILE A 79 -2.64 -2.12 -17.64
CA ILE A 79 -3.90 -2.47 -16.99
C ILE A 79 -4.56 -3.62 -17.77
N SER A 80 -4.37 -4.83 -17.26
CA SER A 80 -4.89 -6.09 -17.82
C SER A 80 -5.94 -6.77 -16.93
N ASP A 81 -6.31 -6.13 -15.82
CA ASP A 81 -7.33 -6.64 -14.89
C ASP A 81 -8.26 -5.55 -14.32
N LYS A 82 -9.41 -5.99 -13.80
CA LYS A 82 -10.45 -5.12 -13.21
C LYS A 82 -10.02 -4.49 -11.89
N LEU A 83 -9.06 -5.06 -11.18
CA LEU A 83 -8.56 -4.50 -9.92
C LEU A 83 -7.79 -3.20 -10.20
N ARG A 84 -6.86 -3.22 -11.16
CA ARG A 84 -6.10 -2.03 -11.57
C ARG A 84 -6.99 -0.97 -12.20
N GLU A 85 -7.98 -1.38 -13.00
CA GLU A 85 -9.02 -0.47 -13.51
C GLU A 85 -9.71 0.26 -12.35
N CYS A 86 -10.19 -0.47 -11.34
CA CYS A 86 -10.81 0.09 -10.13
C CYS A 86 -9.90 1.07 -9.36
N LEU A 87 -8.59 0.83 -9.34
CA LEU A 87 -7.63 1.62 -8.58
C LEU A 87 -7.13 2.88 -9.32
N LEU A 88 -7.12 2.86 -10.65
CA LEU A 88 -6.44 3.87 -11.50
C LEU A 88 -7.38 4.66 -12.41
N ILE A 89 -8.38 4.02 -13.02
CA ILE A 89 -9.20 4.66 -14.07
C ILE A 89 -10.40 5.34 -13.43
N GLU A 90 -10.32 6.65 -13.24
CA GLU A 90 -11.35 7.47 -12.57
C GLU A 90 -12.70 7.42 -13.30
N ASP A 91 -12.70 7.33 -14.63
CA ASP A 91 -13.89 7.27 -15.46
C ASP A 91 -14.55 5.88 -15.50
N SER A 92 -13.99 4.88 -14.82
CA SER A 92 -14.55 3.51 -14.84
C SER A 92 -15.65 3.33 -13.78
N ASP A 93 -16.68 2.55 -14.12
CA ASP A 93 -17.69 2.12 -13.13
C ASP A 93 -17.06 1.41 -11.93
N CYS A 94 -15.96 0.70 -12.18
CA CYS A 94 -15.21 -0.01 -11.13
C CYS A 94 -14.59 0.97 -10.13
N TYR A 95 -14.23 2.18 -10.54
CA TYR A 95 -13.70 3.21 -9.65
C TYR A 95 -14.68 3.60 -8.54
N LEU A 96 -15.98 3.60 -8.85
CA LEU A 96 -17.02 3.95 -7.89
C LEU A 96 -17.21 2.91 -6.77
N THR A 97 -16.51 1.76 -6.84
CA THR A 97 -16.48 0.74 -5.76
C THR A 97 -16.02 1.32 -4.42
N PHE A 98 -15.11 2.30 -4.45
CA PHE A 98 -14.60 2.98 -3.25
C PHE A 98 -14.97 4.45 -3.28
N THR A 99 -15.51 4.94 -2.16
CA THR A 99 -15.82 6.36 -1.99
C THR A 99 -14.55 7.20 -1.94
N GLU A 100 -14.66 8.49 -2.26
CA GLU A 100 -13.53 9.43 -2.15
C GLU A 100 -12.89 9.40 -0.75
N LYS A 101 -13.72 9.34 0.31
CA LYS A 101 -13.22 9.28 1.68
C LYS A 101 -12.40 8.02 1.96
N GLU A 102 -12.81 6.89 1.42
CA GLU A 102 -12.09 5.62 1.54
C GLU A 102 -10.79 5.63 0.73
N ARG A 103 -10.79 6.29 -0.42
CA ARG A 103 -9.59 6.43 -1.27
C ARG A 103 -8.49 7.28 -0.60
N GLU A 104 -8.89 8.21 0.26
CA GLU A 104 -7.97 9.02 1.06
C GLU A 104 -7.40 8.28 2.28
N GLU A 105 -7.93 7.10 2.63
CA GLU A 105 -7.45 6.31 3.77
C GLU A 105 -6.06 5.75 3.54
N PHE A 106 -5.22 5.78 4.58
CA PHE A 106 -3.88 5.22 4.52
C PHE A 106 -3.88 3.73 4.16
N LEU A 107 -4.81 2.97 4.72
CA LEU A 107 -4.97 1.55 4.41
C LEU A 107 -5.25 1.31 2.92
N PHE A 108 -6.12 2.12 2.31
CA PHE A 108 -6.43 2.04 0.89
C PHE A 108 -5.22 2.42 0.04
N ARG A 109 -4.52 3.51 0.39
CA ARG A 109 -3.33 3.96 -0.35
C ARG A 109 -2.20 2.94 -0.31
N LEU A 110 -1.99 2.30 0.84
CA LEU A 110 -1.05 1.20 1.00
C LEU A 110 -1.41 0.03 0.09
N PHE A 111 -2.67 -0.41 0.12
CA PHE A 111 -3.18 -1.48 -0.75
C PHE A 111 -3.01 -1.14 -2.24
N LYS A 112 -3.39 0.08 -2.65
CA LYS A 112 -3.22 0.59 -4.02
C LYS A 112 -1.76 0.50 -4.46
N HIS A 113 -0.82 0.92 -3.60
CA HIS A 113 0.60 0.85 -3.91
C HIS A 113 1.09 -0.59 -4.09
N ILE A 114 0.64 -1.51 -3.23
CA ILE A 114 0.98 -2.94 -3.31
C ILE A 114 0.43 -3.58 -4.60
N CYS A 115 -0.80 -3.22 -5.02
CA CYS A 115 -1.43 -3.81 -6.21
C CYS A 115 -0.85 -3.28 -7.53
N ILE A 116 -0.49 -1.99 -7.56
CA ILE A 116 0.13 -1.37 -8.75
C ILE A 116 1.59 -1.80 -8.85
N GLY A 117 2.31 -1.80 -7.73
CA GLY A 117 3.71 -2.17 -7.64
C GLY A 117 4.69 -1.22 -8.33
N GLY A 118 5.89 -1.73 -8.55
CA GLY A 118 7.04 -1.05 -9.16
C GLY A 118 7.07 -1.10 -10.69
N GLU A 119 8.25 -0.99 -11.29
CA GLU A 119 8.47 -1.21 -12.74
C GLU A 119 8.47 -2.71 -13.12
N ILE A 120 8.56 -3.59 -12.13
CA ILE A 120 8.58 -5.05 -12.32
C ILE A 120 7.16 -5.57 -12.17
N CYS A 121 6.77 -6.53 -13.03
CA CYS A 121 5.43 -7.08 -13.08
C CYS A 121 5.09 -7.94 -11.84
N GLN A 122 4.46 -7.32 -10.83
CA GLN A 122 3.94 -7.98 -9.62
C GLN A 122 2.44 -8.32 -9.76
N GLN A 123 2.01 -8.70 -10.96
CA GLN A 123 0.60 -9.01 -11.19
C GLN A 123 0.25 -10.40 -10.69
N GLU A 124 -0.64 -10.45 -9.72
CA GLU A 124 -1.20 -11.69 -9.18
C GLU A 124 -2.58 -11.93 -9.81
N ASP A 125 -2.95 -13.20 -9.96
CA ASP A 125 -4.27 -13.58 -10.44
C ASP A 125 -5.31 -13.64 -9.31
N ASP A 126 -4.86 -13.77 -8.06
CA ASP A 126 -5.71 -13.86 -6.88
C ASP A 126 -5.62 -12.60 -6.04
N ILE A 127 -6.74 -12.20 -5.41
CA ILE A 127 -6.78 -11.01 -4.55
C ILE A 127 -6.16 -11.25 -3.17
N LYS A 128 -6.16 -12.51 -2.73
CA LYS A 128 -5.78 -12.90 -1.38
C LYS A 128 -4.32 -12.56 -1.04
N PRO A 129 -3.32 -12.81 -1.91
CA PRO A 129 -1.94 -12.37 -1.68
C PRO A 129 -1.82 -10.87 -1.40
N TYR A 130 -2.54 -10.02 -2.15
CA TYR A 130 -2.52 -8.58 -1.95
C TYR A 130 -3.09 -8.17 -0.59
N ILE A 131 -4.23 -8.75 -0.19
CA ILE A 131 -4.85 -8.47 1.11
C ILE A 131 -3.95 -8.95 2.26
N ASP A 132 -3.36 -10.15 2.14
CA ASP A 132 -2.52 -10.73 3.19
C ASP A 132 -1.22 -9.93 3.38
N ILE A 133 -0.58 -9.48 2.30
CA ILE A 133 0.61 -8.61 2.37
C ILE A 133 0.25 -7.23 2.94
N THR A 134 -0.85 -6.63 2.49
CA THR A 134 -1.32 -5.34 3.00
C THR A 134 -1.59 -5.42 4.50
N ARG A 135 -2.28 -6.47 4.94
CA ARG A 135 -2.55 -6.73 6.36
C ARG A 135 -1.25 -6.79 7.15
N LYS A 136 -0.30 -7.59 6.70
CA LYS A 136 0.99 -7.75 7.37
C LYS A 136 1.72 -6.42 7.53
N ILE A 137 1.91 -5.70 6.43
CA ILE A 137 2.62 -4.40 6.44
C ILE A 137 1.89 -3.39 7.33
N TYR A 138 0.57 -3.30 7.22
CA TYR A 138 -0.24 -2.37 8.02
C TYR A 138 -0.10 -2.66 9.53
N HIS A 139 -0.19 -3.94 9.94
CA HIS A 139 0.00 -4.33 11.33
C HIS A 139 1.42 -4.06 11.83
N ASP A 140 2.43 -4.35 11.02
CA ASP A 140 3.84 -4.09 11.38
C ASP A 140 4.07 -2.59 11.61
N LEU A 141 3.52 -1.73 10.74
CA LEU A 141 3.61 -0.27 10.87
C LEU A 141 2.94 0.23 12.14
N ILE A 142 1.72 -0.22 12.45
CA ILE A 142 1.02 0.16 13.69
C ILE A 142 1.81 -0.30 14.91
N TRP A 143 2.34 -1.52 14.87
CA TRP A 143 3.08 -2.08 15.99
C TRP A 143 4.37 -1.29 16.27
N MET A 144 5.10 -0.91 15.22
CA MET A 144 6.27 -0.03 15.34
C MET A 144 5.92 1.34 15.93
N ILE A 145 4.81 1.94 15.49
CA ILE A 145 4.34 3.21 16.03
C ILE A 145 4.06 3.06 17.53
N LYS A 146 3.27 2.05 17.93
CA LYS A 146 2.93 1.80 19.34
C LYS A 146 4.16 1.62 20.23
N ILE A 147 5.15 0.86 19.76
CA ILE A 147 6.42 0.66 20.48
C ILE A 147 7.16 1.99 20.63
N THR A 148 7.29 2.75 19.55
CA THR A 148 8.00 4.04 19.56
C THR A 148 7.37 5.01 20.54
N TRP A 149 6.03 5.10 20.58
CA TRP A 149 5.30 5.90 21.56
C TRP A 149 5.55 5.44 23.00
N CYS A 150 5.57 4.13 23.26
CA CYS A 150 5.86 3.57 24.59
C CYS A 150 7.31 3.87 25.05
N PHE A 151 8.28 3.79 24.14
CA PHE A 151 9.67 4.15 24.42
C PHE A 151 9.88 5.65 24.67
N LEU A 152 9.11 6.52 24.01
CA LEU A 152 9.19 7.96 24.26
C LEU A 152 8.58 8.35 25.60
N GLN A 153 7.51 7.67 26.03
CA GLN A 153 6.90 7.90 27.34
C GLN A 153 7.81 7.46 28.49
N THR A 154 8.55 6.36 28.34
CA THR A 154 9.48 5.87 29.37
C THR A 154 10.78 6.67 29.49
N LYS A 155 11.10 7.53 28.50
CA LYS A 155 12.26 8.44 28.54
C LYS A 155 11.94 9.85 29.01
N ASN A 156 10.66 10.17 29.21
CA ASN A 156 10.19 11.45 29.74
C ASN A 156 9.76 11.35 31.23
N ILE A 157 10.18 10.27 31.90
CA ILE A 157 10.11 10.03 33.35
C ILE A 157 11.54 9.75 33.81
#